data_AF-A0A7S3H8A5-F1
#
_entry.id   AF-A0A7S3H8A5-F1
#
_cell.length_a   1.000
_cell.length_b   1.000
_cell.length_c   1.000
_cell.angle_alpha   90.00
_cell.angle_beta   90.00
_cell.angle_gamma   90.00
#
_symmetry.space_group_name_H-M   'P 1'
#
loop_
_entity.id
_entity.type
_entity.pdbx_description
1 polymer ?
#
loop_
_entity_poly.entity_id
_entity_poly.type
_entity_poly.pdbx_seq_one_letter_code
_entity_poly.pdbx_strand_id
1 'polypeptide(L)'
;AVESGEVLLEGGDGSIPTVKEKFGTERRNAKSLNFGLMYGLGPQGLSKQLDIDVHEAEETIERWYRSRPEVRQWQQRIVKEAVRQNVPKVKTLRGRSRRLDCLRSKNKALQ
;
A
#
# COMPACT_ATOMS: atom_id res chain seq x y z
N ALA A 1 -2.05 -23.40 4.66
CA ALA A 1 -0.85 -23.24 5.49
C ALA A 1 -1.21 -23.02 6.96
N VAL A 2 -1.77 -21.86 7.33
CA VAL A 2 -2.23 -21.63 8.72
C VAL A 2 -3.46 -22.49 9.03
N GLU A 3 -4.47 -22.44 8.17
CA GLU A 3 -5.70 -23.24 8.31
C GLU A 3 -5.46 -24.75 8.18
N SER A 4 -4.36 -25.15 7.52
CA SER A 4 -3.93 -26.56 7.41
C SER A 4 -3.08 -27.03 8.60
N GLY A 5 -2.79 -26.17 9.57
CA GLY A 5 -1.98 -26.49 10.76
C GLY A 5 -0.48 -26.65 10.49
N GLU A 6 -0.01 -26.41 9.27
CA GLU A 6 1.41 -26.53 8.89
C GLU A 6 2.31 -25.44 9.47
N VAL A 7 1.73 -24.28 9.81
CA VAL A 7 2.43 -23.13 10.35
C VAL A 7 1.62 -22.43 11.42
N LEU A 8 2.30 -21.96 12.46
CA LEU A 8 1.69 -21.14 13.51
C LEU A 8 1.77 -19.66 13.15
N LEU A 9 0.73 -18.89 13.50
CA LEU A 9 0.70 -17.45 13.26
C LEU A 9 1.74 -16.71 14.11
N GLU A 10 1.73 -16.94 15.42
CA GLU A 10 2.63 -16.35 16.40
C GLU A 10 2.81 -17.34 17.56
N GLY A 11 4.01 -17.40 18.14
CA GLY A 11 4.32 -18.29 19.26
C GLY A 11 4.34 -19.78 18.89
N GLY A 12 5.04 -20.56 19.72
CA GLY A 12 5.22 -22.00 19.54
C GLY A 12 6.25 -22.56 20.52
N ASP A 13 6.20 -23.87 20.72
CA ASP A 13 7.18 -24.65 21.48
C ASP A 13 8.47 -24.95 20.65
N GLY A 14 8.51 -24.49 19.40
CA GLY A 14 9.60 -24.74 18.45
C GLY A 14 9.38 -25.97 17.56
N SER A 15 8.30 -26.73 17.78
CA SER A 15 8.00 -27.96 17.02
C SER A 15 7.41 -27.67 15.64
N ILE A 16 6.63 -26.59 15.51
CA ILE A 16 5.99 -26.16 14.25
C ILE A 16 6.54 -24.78 13.87
N PRO A 17 7.05 -24.59 12.64
CA PRO A 17 7.59 -23.30 12.23
C PRO A 17 6.48 -22.24 12.15
N THR A 18 6.83 -21.01 12.52
CA THR A 18 5.94 -19.87 12.38
C THR A 18 5.83 -19.41 10.92
N VAL A 19 4.77 -18.68 10.59
CA VAL A 19 4.61 -18.02 9.28
C VAL A 19 5.82 -17.13 8.98
N LYS A 20 6.39 -16.47 9.99
CA LYS A 20 7.57 -15.62 9.84
C LYS A 20 8.81 -16.41 9.42
N GLU A 21 8.98 -17.62 9.94
CA GLU A 21 10.13 -18.48 9.64
C GLU A 21 9.98 -19.16 8.28
N LYS A 22 8.79 -19.69 7.95
CA LYS A 22 8.55 -20.40 6.69
C LYS A 22 8.40 -19.45 5.48
N PHE A 23 7.76 -18.29 5.65
CA PHE A 23 7.43 -17.34 4.57
C PHE A 23 8.08 -15.96 4.78
N GLY A 24 9.31 -15.95 5.30
CA GLY A 24 10.00 -14.72 5.68
C GLY A 24 10.21 -13.74 4.51
N THR A 25 10.51 -14.26 3.32
CA THR A 25 10.75 -13.47 2.11
C THR A 25 9.46 -12.87 1.58
N GLU A 26 8.41 -13.68 1.43
CA GLU A 26 7.09 -13.26 0.96
C GLU A 26 6.48 -12.22 1.90
N ARG A 27 6.64 -12.41 3.21
CA ARG A 27 6.21 -11.43 4.21
C ARG A 27 6.96 -10.11 4.07
N ARG A 28 8.27 -10.13 3.78
CA ARG A 28 9.06 -8.92 3.54
C ARG A 28 8.57 -8.20 2.28
N ASN A 29 8.33 -8.94 1.20
CA ASN A 29 7.82 -8.41 -0.06
C ASN A 29 6.43 -7.80 0.10
N ALA A 30 5.52 -8.51 0.78
CA ALA A 30 4.18 -8.01 1.10
C ALA A 30 4.22 -6.75 1.99
N LYS A 31 5.16 -6.67 2.94
CA LYS A 31 5.39 -5.46 3.73
C LYS A 31 5.83 -4.30 2.84
N SER A 32 6.82 -4.51 1.97
CA SER A 32 7.28 -3.48 1.02
C SER A 32 6.15 -2.99 0.12
N LEU A 33 5.32 -3.90 -0.41
CA LEU A 33 4.14 -3.57 -1.20
C LEU A 33 3.16 -2.68 -0.41
N ASN A 34 2.78 -3.09 0.81
CA ASN A 34 1.81 -2.34 1.63
C ASN A 34 2.28 -0.90 1.90
N PHE A 35 3.53 -0.73 2.34
CA PHE A 35 4.07 0.61 2.60
C PHE A 35 4.33 1.38 1.31
N GLY A 36 4.75 0.71 0.24
CA GLY A 36 4.92 1.29 -1.08
C GLY A 36 3.63 1.94 -1.58
N LEU A 37 2.53 1.18 -1.56
CA LEU A 37 1.22 1.68 -2.00
C LEU A 37 0.70 2.85 -1.16
N MET A 38 0.96 2.88 0.15
CA MET A 38 0.61 4.02 1.00
C MET A 38 1.32 5.31 0.57
N TYR A 39 2.54 5.21 0.04
CA TYR A 39 3.34 6.36 -0.41
C TYR A 39 3.30 6.59 -1.93
N GLY A 40 2.39 5.92 -2.65
CA GLY A 40 2.21 6.12 -4.09
C GLY A 40 3.28 5.44 -4.95
N LEU A 41 3.88 4.35 -4.47
CA LEU A 41 4.78 3.51 -5.26
C LEU A 41 4.01 2.93 -6.47
N GLY A 42 4.49 3.24 -7.67
CA GLY A 42 3.95 2.68 -8.92
C GLY A 42 4.57 1.33 -9.31
N PRO A 43 4.06 0.69 -10.38
CA PRO A 43 4.54 -0.61 -10.86
C PRO A 43 6.04 -0.66 -11.14
N GLN A 44 6.60 0.39 -11.76
CA GLN A 44 8.05 0.49 -12.02
C GLN A 44 8.90 0.52 -10.73
N GLY A 45 8.39 1.18 -9.69
CA GLY A 45 9.08 1.25 -8.41
C GLY A 45 9.02 -0.08 -7.66
N LEU A 46 7.87 -0.76 -7.73
CA LEU A 46 7.68 -2.07 -7.13
C LEU A 46 8.53 -3.15 -7.82
N SER A 47 8.54 -3.16 -9.16
CA SER A 47 9.37 -4.06 -9.97
C SER A 47 10.84 -4.02 -9.54
N LYS A 48 11.41 -2.81 -9.36
CA LYS A 48 12.80 -2.64 -8.87
C LYS A 48 13.01 -3.12 -7.44
N GLN A 49 12.01 -3.01 -6.57
CA GLN A 49 12.13 -3.42 -5.16
C GLN A 49 12.02 -4.94 -4.98
N LEU A 50 11.22 -5.60 -5.82
CA LEU A 50 10.95 -7.03 -5.74
C LEU A 50 11.75 -7.86 -6.74
N ASP A 51 12.48 -7.19 -7.65
CA ASP A 51 13.22 -7.81 -8.75
C ASP A 51 12.33 -8.70 -9.64
N ILE A 52 11.17 -8.15 -10.01
CA ILE A 52 10.15 -8.81 -10.85
C ILE A 52 9.88 -7.98 -12.11
N ASP A 53 9.24 -8.57 -13.10
CA ASP A 53 8.83 -7.85 -14.30
C ASP A 53 7.81 -6.74 -13.98
N VAL A 54 7.82 -5.67 -14.77
CA VAL A 54 6.91 -4.53 -14.59
C VAL A 54 5.45 -4.96 -14.74
N HIS A 55 5.16 -5.90 -15.64
CA HIS A 55 3.82 -6.44 -15.83
C HIS A 55 3.35 -7.21 -14.59
N GLU A 56 4.20 -8.07 -14.03
CA GLU A 56 3.89 -8.82 -12.80
C GLU A 56 3.69 -7.87 -11.59
N ALA A 57 4.48 -6.81 -11.51
CA ALA A 57 4.31 -5.77 -10.50
C ALA A 57 2.95 -5.06 -10.63
N GLU A 58 2.54 -4.73 -11.85
CA GLU A 58 1.23 -4.12 -12.13
C GLU A 58 0.07 -5.05 -11.74
N GLU A 59 0.14 -6.32 -12.13
CA GLU A 59 -0.86 -7.33 -11.75
C GLU A 59 -0.93 -7.51 -10.23
N THR A 60 0.21 -7.50 -9.54
CA THR A 60 0.29 -7.63 -8.09
C THR A 60 -0.40 -6.46 -7.40
N ILE A 61 -0.14 -5.23 -7.87
CA ILE A 61 -0.80 -4.02 -7.36
C ILE A 61 -2.30 -4.07 -7.59
N GLU A 62 -2.76 -4.48 -8.79
CA GLU A 62 -4.17 -4.54 -9.09
C GLU A 62 -4.89 -5.63 -8.28
N ARG A 63 -4.25 -6.80 -8.10
CA ARG A 63 -4.75 -7.87 -7.23
C ARG A 63 -4.89 -7.39 -5.80
N TRP A 64 -3.91 -6.63 -5.29
CA TRP A 64 -3.98 -6.03 -3.97
C TRP A 64 -5.17 -5.08 -3.84
N TYR A 65 -5.34 -4.14 -4.78
CA TYR A 65 -6.48 -3.21 -4.76
C TYR A 65 -7.84 -3.92 -4.94
N ARG A 66 -7.89 -5.02 -5.70
CA ARG A 66 -9.09 -5.85 -5.83
C ARG A 66 -9.49 -6.51 -4.51
N SER A 67 -8.52 -6.92 -3.70
CA SER A 67 -8.77 -7.45 -2.36
C SER A 67 -9.10 -6.36 -1.33
N ARG A 68 -8.69 -5.12 -1.57
CA ARG A 68 -8.87 -3.95 -0.69
C ARG A 68 -9.49 -2.75 -1.43
N PRO A 69 -10.68 -2.90 -2.03
CA PRO A 69 -11.31 -1.83 -2.81
C PRO A 69 -11.58 -0.56 -1.99
N GLU A 70 -11.79 -0.70 -0.68
CA GLU A 70 -12.02 0.40 0.25
C GLU A 70 -10.86 1.40 0.31
N VAL A 71 -9.61 0.93 0.12
CA VAL A 71 -8.42 1.80 0.15
C VAL A 71 -8.41 2.72 -1.06
N ARG A 72 -8.64 2.18 -2.27
CA ARG A 72 -8.70 2.95 -3.51
C ARG A 72 -9.83 3.97 -3.46
N GLN A 73 -11.01 3.57 -2.97
CA GLN A 73 -12.15 4.47 -2.77
C GLN A 73 -11.84 5.58 -1.77
N TRP A 74 -11.20 5.25 -0.65
CA TRP A 74 -10.79 6.24 0.34
C TRP A 74 -9.77 7.24 -0.23
N GLN A 75 -8.72 6.78 -0.92
CA GLN A 75 -7.74 7.65 -1.57
C GLN A 75 -8.40 8.64 -2.53
N GLN A 76 -9.27 8.15 -3.43
CA GLN A 76 -10.00 8.98 -4.38
C GLN A 76 -10.90 10.01 -3.69
N ARG A 77 -11.60 9.60 -2.62
CA ARG A 77 -12.44 10.49 -1.82
C ARG A 77 -11.62 11.60 -1.17
N ILE A 78 -10.50 11.27 -0.53
CA ILE A 78 -9.63 12.25 0.14
C ILE A 78 -9.09 13.28 -0.85
N VAL A 79 -8.64 12.85 -2.04
CA VAL A 79 -8.17 13.77 -3.09
C VAL A 79 -9.31 14.69 -3.55
N LYS A 80 -10.50 14.15 -3.81
CA LYS A 80 -11.68 14.95 -4.22
C LYS A 80 -12.08 15.96 -3.15
N GLU A 81 -12.09 15.56 -1.88
CA GLU A 81 -12.40 16.44 -0.75
C GLU A 81 -11.36 17.56 -0.62
N ALA A 82 -10.06 17.24 -0.73
CA ALA A 82 -8.99 18.22 -0.65
C ALA A 82 -9.09 19.26 -1.77
N VAL A 83 -9.38 18.86 -3.02
CA VAL A 83 -9.49 19.76 -4.17
C VAL A 83 -10.70 20.71 -4.06
N ARG A 84 -11.83 20.21 -3.54
CA ARG A 84 -13.09 20.97 -3.37
C ARG A 84 -13.02 22.07 -2.32
N GLN A 85 -12.14 21.94 -1.32
CA GLN A 85 -11.97 22.99 -0.32
C GLN A 85 -11.45 24.28 -0.95
N ASN A 86 -11.90 25.45 -0.48
CA ASN A 86 -11.51 26.75 -1.04
C ASN A 86 -9.97 26.87 -1.22
N VAL A 87 -9.22 26.45 -0.18
CA VAL A 87 -7.77 26.24 -0.23
C VAL A 87 -7.49 24.73 -0.14
N PRO A 88 -6.84 24.11 -1.15
CA PRO A 88 -6.54 22.68 -1.13
C PRO A 88 -5.68 22.28 0.07
N LYS A 89 -6.20 21.39 0.92
CA LYS A 89 -5.52 20.92 2.12
C LYS A 89 -6.04 19.56 2.58
N VAL A 90 -5.18 18.83 3.27
CA VAL A 90 -5.52 17.59 3.99
C VAL A 90 -5.34 17.79 5.49
N LYS A 91 -6.05 17.01 6.30
CA LYS A 91 -5.99 17.08 7.77
C LYS A 91 -5.66 15.71 8.37
N THR A 92 -4.95 15.71 9.49
CA THR A 92 -4.81 14.52 10.34
C THR A 92 -6.06 14.34 11.20
N LEU A 93 -6.20 13.17 11.84
CA LEU A 93 -7.30 12.86 12.76
C LEU A 93 -7.43 13.88 13.90
N ARG A 94 -6.32 14.45 14.38
CA ARG A 94 -6.28 15.48 15.43
C ARG A 94 -6.38 16.91 14.91
N GLY A 95 -6.71 17.11 13.63
CA GLY A 95 -6.99 18.42 13.06
C GLY A 95 -5.80 19.20 12.49
N ARG A 96 -4.56 18.70 12.60
CA ARG A 96 -3.39 19.34 11.97
C ARG A 96 -3.56 19.33 10.45
N SER A 97 -3.44 20.48 9.79
CA SER A 97 -3.63 20.58 8.34
C SER A 97 -2.34 20.87 7.56
N ARG A 98 -2.21 20.28 6.36
CA ARG A 98 -1.18 20.61 5.37
C ARG A 98 -1.84 21.14 4.10
N ARG A 99 -1.44 22.34 3.66
CA ARG A 99 -1.85 22.90 2.37
C ARG A 99 -1.09 22.23 1.23
N LEU A 100 -1.78 22.02 0.12
CA LEU A 100 -1.27 21.33 -1.08
C LEU A 100 -1.75 22.07 -2.32
N ASP A 101 -1.21 23.27 -2.55
CA ASP A 101 -1.67 24.18 -3.61
C ASP A 101 -1.56 23.55 -5.01
N CYS A 102 -0.61 22.63 -5.17
CA CYS A 102 -0.37 21.91 -6.41
C CYS A 102 -1.49 20.95 -6.83
N LEU A 103 -2.42 20.58 -5.93
CA LEU A 103 -3.53 19.67 -6.26
C LEU A 103 -4.45 20.20 -7.38
N ARG A 104 -4.51 21.52 -7.58
CA ARG A 104 -5.28 22.15 -8.67
C ARG A 104 -4.47 22.42 -9.93
N SER A 105 -3.16 22.20 -9.88
CA SER A 105 -2.29 22.45 -11.03
C SER A 105 -2.69 21.53 -12.19
N LYS A 106 -2.75 22.07 -13.41
CA LYS A 106 -2.93 21.24 -14.62
C LYS A 106 -1.64 20.51 -15.02
N ASN A 107 -0.50 20.90 -14.43
CA ASN A 107 0.78 20.25 -14.69
C ASN A 107 0.87 18.97 -13.85
N LYS A 108 0.86 17.81 -14.52
CA LYS A 108 0.99 16.50 -13.89
C LYS A 108 2.31 16.28 -13.13
N ALA A 109 3.36 17.07 -13.41
CA ALA A 109 4.61 17.00 -12.66
C ALA A 109 4.53 17.74 -11.31
N LEU A 110 3.54 18.63 -11.14
CA LEU A 110 3.28 19.33 -9.89
C LEU A 110 2.21 18.63 -9.04
N GLN A 111 1.33 17.83 -9.67
CA GLN A 111 0.32 17.01 -9.00
C GLN A 111 0.92 15.74 -8.42
#